data_AF-A0A9P1D1Z4-F1
#
_entry.id   AF-A0A9P1D1Z4-F1
#
_cell.length_a   1.000
_cell.length_b   1.000
_cell.length_c   1.000
_cell.angle_alpha   90.00
_cell.angle_beta   90.00
_cell.angle_gamma   90.00
#
_symmetry.space_group_name_H-M   'P 1'
#
loop_
_entity.id
_entity.type
_entity.pdbx_description
1 polymer ?
#
loop_
_entity_poly.entity_id
_entity_poly.type
_entity_poly.pdbx_seq_one_letter_code
_entity_poly.pdbx_strand_id
1 'polypeptide(L)'
;MKTMKARLQMLPILAASAASAADVTWVLGSGGASCDLTCVSRSGCSEDAWPKTDAEFYDISKLAGQVCESTQTGSAKYDPSTDGRYCGWKGPEDMPKEETRCSQSADSSTYRFCPCNSDKEL
;
A
#
# COMPACT_ATOMS: atom_id res chain seq x y z
N MET A 1 24.22 7.80 64.10
CA MET A 1 23.90 8.80 63.05
C MET A 1 24.71 8.51 61.80
N LYS A 2 24.06 8.06 60.72
CA LYS A 2 24.65 8.04 59.36
C LYS A 2 23.53 8.42 58.39
N THR A 3 23.64 9.59 57.80
CA THR A 3 22.68 10.17 56.85
C THR A 3 23.00 9.62 55.45
N MET A 4 22.07 8.89 54.84
CA MET A 4 22.14 8.51 53.43
C MET A 4 21.54 9.64 52.57
N LYS A 5 22.35 10.25 51.72
CA LYS A 5 21.91 11.17 50.65
C LYS A 5 21.46 10.33 49.45
N ALA A 6 20.16 10.28 49.20
CA ALA A 6 19.62 9.73 47.97
C ALA A 6 19.93 10.68 46.81
N ARG A 7 20.72 10.21 45.83
CA ARG A 7 20.91 10.90 44.55
C ARG A 7 19.76 10.52 43.63
N LEU A 8 18.85 11.45 43.39
CA LEU A 8 17.81 11.34 42.39
C LEU A 8 18.47 11.48 41.00
N GLN A 9 18.60 10.37 40.27
CA GLN A 9 19.09 10.40 38.89
C GLN A 9 17.91 10.60 37.94
N MET A 10 17.95 11.69 37.18
CA MET A 10 16.97 12.03 36.14
C MET A 10 17.28 11.18 34.90
N LEU A 11 16.37 10.29 34.51
CA LEU A 11 16.50 9.54 33.25
C LEU A 11 16.02 10.40 32.07
N PRO A 12 16.72 10.36 30.92
CA PRO A 12 16.28 11.06 29.71
C PRO A 12 15.07 10.33 29.09
N ILE A 13 13.99 11.08 28.85
CA ILE A 13 12.84 10.62 28.09
C ILE A 13 13.26 10.57 26.61
N LEU A 14 13.48 9.36 26.08
CA LEU A 14 13.60 9.18 24.63
C LEU A 14 12.22 9.43 24.01
N ALA A 15 12.06 10.59 23.36
CA ALA A 15 10.94 10.82 22.47
C ALA A 15 11.11 9.92 21.24
N ALA A 16 10.34 8.83 21.18
CA ALA A 16 10.22 8.02 19.98
C ALA A 16 9.46 8.82 18.92
N SER A 17 10.15 9.31 17.90
CA SER A 17 9.53 9.90 16.72
C SER A 17 8.73 8.80 16.02
N ALA A 18 7.40 8.86 16.11
CA ALA A 18 6.52 8.02 15.32
C ALA A 18 6.69 8.42 13.84
N ALA A 19 7.38 7.59 13.07
CA ALA A 19 7.30 7.67 11.62
C ALA A 19 5.85 7.42 11.24
N SER A 20 5.15 8.42 10.69
CA SER A 20 3.85 8.24 10.08
C SER A 20 4.00 7.21 8.98
N ALA A 21 3.60 5.96 9.24
CA ALA A 21 3.18 5.07 8.17
C ALA A 21 2.04 5.82 7.49
N ALA A 22 2.24 6.26 6.26
CA ALA A 22 1.17 6.83 5.47
C ALA A 22 0.05 5.79 5.44
N ASP A 23 -1.07 6.11 6.06
CA ASP A 23 -2.22 5.23 6.07
C ASP A 23 -2.71 5.13 4.62
N VAL A 24 -2.77 3.93 4.06
CA VAL A 24 -3.17 3.71 2.66
C VAL A 24 -4.55 3.09 2.64
N THR A 25 -5.43 3.67 1.83
CA THR A 25 -6.70 3.05 1.50
C THR A 25 -6.57 2.34 0.16
N TRP A 26 -6.93 1.06 0.15
CA TRP A 26 -6.96 0.27 -1.07
C TRP A 26 -8.27 0.48 -1.82
N VAL A 27 -8.15 0.91 -3.07
CA VAL A 27 -9.27 1.20 -3.95
C VAL A 27 -9.20 0.30 -5.18
N LEU A 28 -10.33 -0.32 -5.55
CA LEU A 28 -10.43 -1.00 -6.83
C LEU A 28 -10.70 0.03 -7.93
N GLY A 29 -9.73 0.20 -8.83
CA GLY A 29 -9.83 1.13 -9.95
C GLY A 29 -10.83 0.69 -11.02
N SER A 30 -11.23 1.62 -11.89
CA SER A 30 -12.04 1.31 -13.07
C SER A 30 -11.23 0.51 -14.10
N GLY A 31 -11.93 -0.21 -15.00
CA GLY A 31 -11.29 -1.01 -16.06
C GLY A 31 -10.32 -0.19 -16.90
N GLY A 32 -9.08 -0.65 -17.00
CA GLY A 32 -7.98 0.00 -17.73
C GLY A 32 -7.35 1.22 -17.05
N ALA A 33 -7.83 1.65 -15.88
CA ALA A 33 -7.28 2.81 -15.19
C ALA A 33 -5.90 2.53 -14.56
N SER A 34 -5.06 3.55 -14.49
CA SER A 34 -3.86 3.55 -13.64
C SER A 34 -4.22 3.88 -12.18
N CYS A 35 -3.29 3.63 -11.26
CA CYS A 35 -3.48 4.03 -9.86
C CYS A 35 -3.29 5.53 -9.64
N ASP A 36 -2.49 6.21 -10.46
CA ASP A 36 -2.43 7.68 -10.45
C ASP A 36 -3.82 8.29 -10.73
N LEU A 37 -4.55 7.75 -11.72
CA LEU A 37 -5.91 8.19 -12.01
C LEU A 37 -6.88 7.79 -10.90
N THR A 38 -6.79 6.56 -10.41
CA THR A 38 -7.68 6.02 -9.36
C THR A 38 -7.57 6.80 -8.05
N CYS A 39 -6.37 7.26 -7.70
CA CYS A 39 -6.08 7.93 -6.43
C CYS A 39 -6.09 9.47 -6.49
N VAL A 40 -6.60 10.07 -7.58
CA VAL A 40 -6.58 11.53 -7.77
C VAL A 40 -7.27 12.31 -6.64
N SER A 41 -8.32 11.74 -6.04
CA SER A 41 -9.05 12.35 -4.91
C SER A 41 -8.39 12.13 -3.55
N ARG A 42 -7.32 11.34 -3.49
CA ARG A 42 -6.75 10.74 -2.28
C ARG A 42 -5.25 11.04 -2.13
N SER A 43 -4.84 12.25 -2.51
CA SER A 43 -3.42 12.67 -2.47
C SER A 43 -2.46 11.73 -3.23
N GLY A 44 -2.95 11.04 -4.26
CA GLY A 44 -2.13 10.20 -5.14
C GLY A 44 -1.90 8.77 -4.63
N CYS A 45 -1.17 8.01 -5.44
CA CYS A 45 -0.84 6.60 -5.21
C CYS A 45 0.46 6.46 -4.39
N SER A 46 0.53 5.46 -3.52
CA SER A 46 1.68 5.14 -2.67
C SER A 46 2.49 3.98 -3.25
N GLU A 47 3.64 4.29 -3.86
CA GLU A 47 4.51 3.29 -4.49
C GLU A 47 5.18 2.34 -3.47
N ASP A 48 5.29 2.74 -2.20
CA ASP A 48 5.93 1.92 -1.15
C ASP A 48 4.98 0.90 -0.51
N ALA A 49 3.70 0.91 -0.88
CA ALA A 49 2.65 0.14 -0.21
C ALA A 49 2.34 -1.22 -0.85
N TRP A 50 3.00 -1.58 -1.94
CA TRP A 50 2.68 -2.81 -2.67
C TRP A 50 2.79 -4.07 -1.79
N PRO A 51 1.88 -5.05 -1.96
CA PRO A 51 1.96 -6.31 -1.22
C PRO A 51 3.25 -7.05 -1.57
N LYS A 52 3.87 -7.62 -0.54
CA LYS A 52 5.08 -8.45 -0.63
C LYS A 52 4.76 -9.93 -0.63
N THR A 53 3.57 -10.30 -0.14
CA THR A 53 3.08 -11.66 -0.09
C THR A 53 1.67 -11.77 -0.66
N ASP A 54 1.30 -12.98 -1.08
CA ASP A 54 -0.07 -13.32 -1.47
C ASP A 54 -1.05 -13.19 -0.30
N ALA A 55 -0.62 -13.47 0.92
CA ALA A 55 -1.42 -13.28 2.13
C ALA A 55 -1.75 -11.79 2.38
N GLU A 56 -0.76 -10.89 2.26
CA GLU A 56 -1.00 -9.44 2.34
C GLU A 56 -1.98 -8.97 1.25
N PHE A 57 -1.80 -9.48 0.02
CA PHE A 57 -2.71 -9.16 -1.08
C PHE A 57 -4.15 -9.65 -0.82
N TYR A 58 -4.31 -10.82 -0.21
CA TYR A 58 -5.63 -11.34 0.13
C TYR A 58 -6.39 -10.40 1.07
N ASP A 59 -5.73 -9.83 2.07
CA ASP A 59 -6.35 -8.85 2.96
C ASP A 59 -6.66 -7.53 2.22
N ILE A 60 -5.75 -7.08 1.36
CA ILE A 60 -5.93 -5.88 0.52
C ILE A 60 -7.13 -6.00 -0.42
N SER A 61 -7.25 -7.13 -1.13
CA SER A 61 -8.34 -7.34 -2.09
C SER A 61 -9.71 -7.27 -1.40
N LYS A 62 -9.81 -7.84 -0.19
CA LYS A 62 -11.02 -7.73 0.64
C LYS A 62 -11.31 -6.30 1.08
N LEU A 63 -10.30 -5.54 1.52
CA LEU A 63 -10.46 -4.14 1.88
C LEU A 63 -10.94 -3.29 0.69
N ALA A 64 -10.49 -3.64 -0.51
CA ALA A 64 -10.95 -3.02 -1.76
C ALA A 64 -12.31 -3.57 -2.26
N GLY A 65 -12.95 -4.49 -1.53
CA GLY A 65 -14.28 -5.03 -1.86
C GLY A 65 -14.30 -6.13 -2.93
N GLN A 66 -13.16 -6.72 -3.28
CA GLN A 66 -13.08 -7.81 -4.26
C GLN A 66 -12.72 -9.13 -3.57
N VAL A 67 -13.45 -10.20 -3.93
CA VAL A 67 -13.07 -11.57 -3.60
C VAL A 67 -12.72 -12.30 -4.88
N CYS A 68 -11.49 -12.82 -4.95
CA CYS A 68 -10.99 -13.55 -6.10
C CYS A 68 -11.37 -15.04 -5.98
N GLU A 69 -11.82 -15.66 -7.07
CA GLU A 69 -12.00 -17.12 -7.14
C GLU A 69 -10.66 -17.85 -6.94
N SER A 70 -9.60 -17.30 -7.52
CA SER A 70 -8.23 -17.72 -7.29
C SER A 70 -7.27 -16.54 -7.42
N THR A 71 -6.11 -16.67 -6.78
CA THR A 71 -5.02 -15.70 -6.85
C THR A 71 -3.78 -16.39 -7.40
N GLN A 72 -3.11 -15.76 -8.36
CA GLN A 72 -1.87 -16.25 -8.95
C GLN A 72 -0.76 -15.21 -8.80
N THR A 73 0.49 -15.67 -8.83
CA THR A 73 1.63 -14.76 -8.97
C THR A 73 1.48 -14.01 -10.29
N GLY A 74 1.33 -12.69 -10.18
CA GLY A 74 1.29 -11.78 -11.32
C GLY A 74 2.68 -11.56 -11.92
N SER A 75 2.70 -10.93 -13.09
CA SER A 75 3.94 -10.43 -13.70
C SER A 75 3.70 -9.21 -14.59
N ALA A 76 2.46 -8.71 -14.66
CA ALA A 76 2.16 -7.50 -15.38
C ALA A 76 2.72 -6.30 -14.62
N LYS A 77 3.21 -5.29 -15.34
CA LYS A 77 3.72 -4.05 -14.74
C LYS A 77 2.67 -3.35 -13.86
N TYR A 78 1.39 -3.57 -14.15
CA TYR A 78 0.26 -2.97 -13.44
C TYR A 78 -0.27 -3.80 -12.27
N ASP A 79 0.19 -5.05 -12.07
CA ASP A 79 -0.29 -5.86 -10.94
C ASP A 79 -0.01 -5.13 -9.61
N PRO A 80 -0.86 -5.27 -8.58
CA PRO A 80 -1.99 -6.19 -8.47
C PRO A 80 -3.23 -5.79 -9.29
N SER A 81 -3.91 -6.79 -9.85
CA SER A 81 -5.09 -6.59 -10.69
C SER A 81 -6.06 -7.77 -10.67
N THR A 82 -7.27 -7.57 -11.22
CA THR A 82 -8.28 -8.60 -11.44
C THR A 82 -8.98 -8.42 -12.79
N ASP A 83 -9.45 -9.51 -13.39
CA ASP A 83 -10.40 -9.51 -14.52
C ASP A 83 -11.88 -9.48 -14.05
N GLY A 84 -12.10 -9.34 -12.73
CA GLY A 84 -13.39 -9.43 -12.06
C GLY A 84 -13.64 -10.78 -11.37
N ARG A 85 -12.85 -11.83 -11.68
CA ARG A 85 -12.95 -13.16 -11.05
C ARG A 85 -11.60 -13.67 -10.54
N TYR A 86 -10.57 -13.61 -11.36
CA TYR A 86 -9.22 -14.07 -11.05
C TYR A 86 -8.29 -12.89 -10.79
N CYS A 87 -7.31 -13.08 -9.92
CA CYS A 87 -6.42 -12.00 -9.47
C CYS A 87 -4.94 -12.34 -9.66
N GLY A 88 -4.18 -11.36 -10.15
CA GLY A 88 -2.71 -11.37 -10.15
C GLY A 88 -2.21 -10.38 -9.10
N TRP A 89 -1.31 -10.79 -8.19
CA TRP A 89 -0.93 -9.94 -7.06
C TRP A 89 0.45 -9.28 -7.17
N LYS A 90 1.39 -9.95 -7.84
CA LYS A 90 2.81 -9.57 -7.85
C LYS A 90 3.15 -8.79 -9.11
N GLY A 91 3.70 -7.58 -8.97
CA GLY A 91 4.33 -6.86 -10.07
C GLY A 91 5.79 -7.31 -10.29
N PRO A 92 6.44 -6.87 -11.37
CA PRO A 92 7.86 -7.11 -11.60
C PRO A 92 8.74 -6.53 -10.48
N GLU A 93 9.80 -7.25 -10.10
CA GLU A 93 10.78 -6.80 -9.09
C GLU A 93 11.73 -5.72 -9.66
N ASP A 94 12.03 -5.80 -10.96
CA ASP A 94 12.94 -4.91 -11.65
C ASP A 94 12.17 -4.05 -12.68
N MET A 95 11.59 -2.94 -12.23
CA MET A 95 11.07 -1.90 -13.12
C MET A 95 12.17 -0.90 -13.50
N PRO A 96 12.14 -0.32 -14.71
CA PRO A 96 12.96 0.83 -15.04
C PRO A 96 12.73 1.95 -14.02
N LYS A 97 13.79 2.70 -13.66
CA LYS A 97 13.72 3.74 -12.61
C LYS A 97 12.77 4.89 -12.96
N GLU A 98 12.51 5.06 -14.25
CA GLU A 98 11.63 6.07 -14.82
C GLU A 98 10.16 5.63 -14.83
N GLU A 99 9.88 4.35 -14.55
CA GLU A 99 8.54 3.78 -14.50
C GLU A 99 8.16 3.43 -13.05
N THR A 100 6.91 3.73 -12.70
CA THR A 100 6.33 3.32 -11.42
C THR A 100 5.18 2.36 -11.68
N ARG A 101 4.83 1.51 -10.72
CA ARG A 101 3.60 0.71 -10.83
C ARG A 101 2.37 1.62 -10.73
N CYS A 102 2.44 2.73 -9.98
CA CYS A 102 1.32 3.68 -9.92
C CYS A 102 0.89 4.21 -11.29
N SER A 103 1.83 4.48 -12.21
CA SER A 103 1.56 5.08 -13.53
C SER A 103 1.06 4.10 -14.59
N GLN A 104 1.21 2.78 -14.38
CA GLN A 104 0.83 1.77 -15.36
C GLN A 104 -0.69 1.70 -15.53
N SER A 105 -1.15 1.80 -16.77
CA SER A 105 -2.55 1.48 -17.08
C SER A 105 -2.70 -0.02 -17.28
N ALA A 106 -3.87 -0.55 -16.93
CA ALA A 106 -4.21 -1.93 -17.22
C ALA A 106 -4.93 -2.06 -18.58
N ASP A 107 -5.20 -3.29 -19.00
CA ASP A 107 -6.09 -3.54 -20.13
C ASP A 107 -7.53 -3.14 -19.78
N SER A 108 -8.37 -2.85 -20.79
CA SER A 108 -9.71 -2.25 -20.58
C SER A 108 -10.66 -3.10 -19.72
N SER A 109 -10.47 -4.42 -19.69
CA SER A 109 -11.24 -5.35 -18.86
C SER A 109 -10.55 -5.73 -17.54
N THR A 110 -9.46 -5.04 -17.19
CA THR A 110 -8.64 -5.32 -16.02
C THR A 110 -8.75 -4.17 -15.02
N TYR A 111 -9.00 -4.51 -13.76
CA TYR A 111 -9.20 -3.58 -12.66
C TYR A 111 -8.02 -3.67 -11.71
N ARG A 112 -7.39 -2.54 -11.40
CA ARG A 112 -6.19 -2.50 -10.53
C ARG A 112 -6.58 -2.32 -9.07
N PHE A 113 -5.85 -2.96 -8.17
CA PHE A 113 -5.91 -2.65 -6.74
C PHE A 113 -4.90 -1.56 -6.43
N CYS A 114 -5.39 -0.38 -6.08
CA CYS A 114 -4.57 0.83 -5.97
C CYS A 114 -4.37 1.27 -4.52
N PRO A 115 -3.12 1.41 -4.05
CA PRO A 115 -2.82 1.95 -2.74
C PRO A 115 -2.90 3.47 -2.82
N CYS A 116 -4.06 4.03 -2.48
CA CYS A 116 -4.23 5.47 -2.42
C CYS A 116 -3.83 5.98 -1.03
N ASN A 117 -3.14 7.12 -0.96
CA ASN A 117 -2.89 7.75 0.33
C ASN A 117 -4.24 8.09 1.02
N SER A 118 -4.28 8.09 2.35
CA SER A 118 -5.48 8.52 3.06
C SER A 118 -5.78 10.00 2.79
N ASP A 119 -7.06 10.35 2.93
CA ASP A 119 -7.50 11.73 2.86
C ASP A 119 -6.73 12.52 3.93
N LYS A 120 -6.23 13.73 3.59
CA LYS A 120 -5.67 14.60 4.61
C LYS A 120 -6.83 14.95 5.55
N GLU A 121 -6.74 14.53 6.82
CA GLU A 121 -7.51 15.14 7.90
C GLU A 121 -7.37 16.67 7.76
N LEU A 122 -8.49 17.34 7.45
CA LEU A 122 -8.55 18.80 7.34
C LEU A 122 -8.70 19.44 8.72
#